data_AF-A0A7S2V0U4-F1
#
_entry.id   AF-A0A7S2V0U4-F1
#
_cell.length_a   1.000
_cell.length_b   1.000
_cell.length_c   1.000
_cell.angle_alpha   90.00
_cell.angle_beta   90.00
_cell.angle_gamma   90.00
#
_symmetry.space_group_name_H-M   'P 1'
#
loop_
_entity.id
_entity.type
_entity.pdbx_description
1 polymer ?
#
loop_
_entity_poly.entity_id
_entity_poly.type
_entity_poly.pdbx_seq_one_letter_code
_entity_poly.pdbx_strand_id
1 'polypeptide(L)'
;VCNSFFFFNFDGNIHIIWSEMHEEAVVHNLQQLVVSQHQIEDALRCLLHTILFMRSHKSVKPRDIKCRPFNLWYVSCGHEEENVVDHAIASVMRSLVVPQRRNTIAAPPR
;
A
#
# COMPACT_ATOMS: atom_id res chain seq x y z
N VAL A 1 14.35 -20.72 -9.97
CA VAL A 1 13.47 -20.18 -8.90
C VAL A 1 13.80 -18.70 -8.81
N CYS A 2 12.99 -17.82 -9.39
CA CYS A 2 13.33 -16.40 -9.44
C CYS A 2 13.14 -15.78 -8.04
N ASN A 3 14.24 -15.31 -7.45
CA ASN A 3 14.27 -14.57 -6.19
C ASN A 3 13.97 -13.10 -6.46
N SER A 4 12.70 -12.78 -6.78
CA SER A 4 12.26 -11.39 -6.83
C SER A 4 12.04 -10.89 -5.41
N PHE A 5 12.80 -9.88 -4.99
CA PHE A 5 12.60 -9.22 -3.70
C PHE A 5 11.72 -7.98 -3.88
N PHE A 6 10.74 -7.84 -2.99
CA PHE A 6 9.81 -6.72 -2.97
C PHE A 6 10.06 -5.88 -1.74
N PHE A 7 10.29 -4.58 -1.94
CA PHE A 7 10.36 -3.63 -0.85
C PHE A 7 9.27 -2.58 -1.04
N PHE A 8 8.44 -2.45 -0.01
CA PHE A 8 7.49 -1.35 0.11
C PHE A 8 8.07 -0.37 1.11
N ASN A 9 8.48 0.81 0.65
CA ASN A 9 8.82 1.91 1.55
C ASN A 9 7.66 2.92 1.58
N PHE A 10 7.33 3.37 2.80
CA PHE A 10 6.22 4.26 3.09
C PHE A 10 6.71 5.48 3.88
N ASP A 11 7.30 6.44 3.16
CA ASP A 11 7.73 7.75 3.69
C ASP A 11 6.71 8.87 3.38
N GLY A 12 5.42 8.50 3.26
CA GLY A 12 4.35 9.39 2.76
C GLY A 12 4.09 9.25 1.25
N ASN A 13 4.96 8.54 0.53
CA ASN A 13 4.75 8.05 -0.83
C ASN A 13 4.88 6.53 -0.84
N ILE A 14 4.09 5.85 -1.69
CA ILE A 14 4.19 4.39 -1.88
C ILE A 14 5.28 4.13 -2.92
N HIS A 15 6.46 3.70 -2.47
CA HIS A 15 7.52 3.26 -3.38
C HIS A 15 7.46 1.75 -3.55
N ILE A 16 7.18 1.31 -4.77
CA ILE A 16 7.22 -0.10 -5.14
C ILE A 16 8.57 -0.34 -5.82
N ILE A 17 9.43 -1.10 -5.15
CA ILE A 17 10.74 -1.48 -5.67
C ILE A 17 10.73 -2.99 -5.91
N TRP A 18 11.05 -3.41 -7.13
CA TRP A 18 11.30 -4.81 -7.44
C TRP A 18 12.70 -4.97 -8.02
N SER A 19 13.40 -6.01 -7.58
CA SER A 19 14.64 -6.46 -8.21
C SER A 19 14.35 -7.77 -8.94
N GLU A 20 14.57 -7.76 -10.24
CA GLU A 20 14.57 -8.97 -11.06
C GLU A 20 16.00 -9.50 -11.07
N MET A 21 16.20 -10.81 -10.85
CA MET A 21 17.52 -11.44 -10.91
C MET A 21 18.09 -11.25 -12.33
N HIS A 22 18.83 -10.16 -12.55
CA HIS A 22 19.70 -9.77 -13.67
C HIS A 22 19.62 -8.27 -14.07
N GLU A 23 18.66 -7.49 -13.55
CA GLU A 23 18.54 -6.06 -13.86
C GLU A 23 18.39 -5.18 -12.60
N GLU A 24 18.79 -3.91 -12.72
CA GLU A 24 18.70 -2.90 -11.66
C GLU A 24 17.29 -2.84 -11.08
N ALA A 25 17.19 -2.58 -9.77
CA ALA A 25 15.89 -2.44 -9.12
C ALA A 25 15.13 -1.25 -9.73
N VAL A 26 14.05 -1.53 -10.44
CA VAL A 26 13.23 -0.49 -11.05
C VAL A 26 12.21 -0.04 -10.01
N VAL A 27 12.01 1.28 -9.93
CA VAL A 27 11.05 1.91 -9.03
C VAL A 27 9.88 2.43 -9.86
N HIS A 28 8.66 2.02 -9.51
CA HIS A 28 7.45 2.57 -10.11
C HIS A 28 6.75 3.48 -9.10
N ASN A 29 6.52 4.72 -9.52
CA ASN A 29 5.70 5.67 -8.79
C ASN A 29 4.28 5.60 -9.35
N LEU A 30 3.33 5.25 -8.50
CA LEU A 30 1.92 5.31 -8.84
C LEU A 30 1.44 6.76 -8.83
N GLN A 31 0.41 7.06 -9.63
CA GLN A 31 -0.25 8.36 -9.59
C GLN A 31 -0.79 8.62 -8.17
N GLN A 32 -0.69 9.88 -7.73
CA GLN A 32 -1.18 10.28 -6.42
C GLN A 32 -2.69 10.06 -6.32
N LEU A 33 -3.11 9.29 -5.32
CA LEU A 33 -4.53 9.02 -5.04
C LEU A 33 -5.01 9.92 -3.91
N VAL A 34 -6.02 10.75 -4.19
CA VAL A 34 -6.68 11.57 -3.17
C VAL A 34 -7.76 10.71 -2.50
N VAL A 35 -7.56 10.39 -1.23
CA VAL A 35 -8.49 9.59 -0.43
C VAL A 35 -8.79 10.28 0.89
N SER A 36 -9.99 10.06 1.41
CA SER A 36 -10.32 10.49 2.77
C SER A 36 -9.61 9.60 3.79
N GLN A 37 -9.39 10.09 5.02
CA GLN A 37 -8.68 9.33 6.06
C GLN A 37 -9.30 7.94 6.33
N HIS A 38 -10.64 7.85 6.32
CA HIS A 38 -11.36 6.59 6.51
C HIS A 38 -11.24 5.60 5.32
N GLN A 39 -10.74 6.06 4.17
CA GLN A 39 -10.60 5.28 2.94
C GLN A 39 -9.17 4.76 2.74
N ILE A 40 -8.22 5.23 3.55
CA ILE A 40 -6.79 4.89 3.40
C ILE A 40 -6.59 3.38 3.48
N GLU A 41 -7.21 2.73 4.48
CA GLU A 41 -7.05 1.30 4.68
C GLU A 41 -7.56 0.48 3.48
N ASP A 42 -8.77 0.80 3.00
CA ASP A 42 -9.38 0.14 1.84
C ASP A 42 -8.59 0.37 0.55
N ALA A 43 -8.06 1.59 0.36
CA ALA A 43 -7.24 1.94 -0.79
C ALA A 43 -5.94 1.14 -0.80
N LEU A 44 -5.24 1.11 0.34
CA LEU A 44 -3.99 0.36 0.51
C LEU A 44 -4.22 -1.13 0.31
N ARG A 45 -5.27 -1.70 0.90
CA ARG A 45 -5.61 -3.12 0.74
C ARG A 45 -5.86 -3.47 -0.71
N CYS A 46 -6.69 -2.69 -1.39
CA CYS A 46 -6.97 -2.89 -2.82
C CYS A 46 -5.69 -2.83 -3.67
N LEU A 47 -4.85 -1.82 -3.46
CA LEU A 47 -3.59 -1.63 -4.18
C LEU A 47 -2.64 -2.81 -3.97
N LEU A 48 -2.38 -3.16 -2.71
CA LEU A 48 -1.42 -4.20 -2.36
C LEU A 48 -1.86 -5.57 -2.89
N HIS A 49 -3.14 -5.93 -2.76
CA HIS A 49 -3.65 -7.17 -3.34
C HIS A 49 -3.57 -7.20 -4.86
N THR A 50 -3.89 -6.08 -5.52
CA THR A 50 -3.77 -5.98 -6.98
C THR A 50 -2.33 -6.17 -7.43
N ILE A 51 -1.38 -5.51 -6.75
CA ILE A 51 0.06 -5.63 -7.04
C ILE A 51 0.54 -7.07 -6.80
N LEU A 52 0.21 -7.67 -5.65
CA LEU A 52 0.60 -9.03 -5.32
C LEU A 52 0.02 -10.05 -6.32
N PHE A 53 -1.24 -9.87 -6.73
CA PHE A 53 -1.89 -10.74 -7.70
C PHE A 53 -1.21 -10.66 -9.07
N MET A 54 -1.06 -9.44 -9.62
CA MET A 54 -0.41 -9.19 -10.91
C MET A 54 1.03 -9.71 -10.96
N ARG A 55 1.67 -9.85 -9.81
CA ARG A 55 3.06 -10.29 -9.66
C ARG A 55 3.20 -11.68 -9.05
N SER A 56 2.11 -12.42 -8.88
CA SER A 56 2.17 -13.77 -8.35
C SER A 56 2.67 -14.73 -9.42
N HIS A 57 3.87 -15.30 -9.21
CA HIS A 57 4.40 -16.38 -10.06
C HIS A 57 3.99 -17.77 -9.55
N LYS A 58 3.21 -17.81 -8.46
CA LYS A 58 2.73 -19.02 -7.79
C LYS A 58 1.26 -19.26 -8.13
N SER A 59 0.81 -20.50 -8.00
CA SER A 59 -0.61 -20.84 -8.09
C SER A 59 -1.37 -20.25 -6.91
N VAL A 60 -1.88 -19.02 -7.06
CA VAL A 60 -2.74 -18.37 -6.08
C VAL A 60 -4.19 -18.87 -6.21
N LYS A 61 -4.98 -18.74 -5.14
CA LYS A 61 -6.43 -18.96 -5.18
C LYS A 61 -7.12 -17.60 -5.24
N PRO A 62 -7.38 -17.05 -6.45
CA PRO A 62 -7.94 -15.72 -6.59
C PRO A 62 -9.36 -15.69 -6.04
N ARG A 63 -9.68 -14.62 -5.31
CA ARG A 63 -11.03 -14.30 -4.86
C ARG A 63 -11.36 -12.85 -5.19
N ASP A 64 -12.50 -12.65 -5.86
CA ASP A 64 -13.00 -11.32 -6.15
C ASP A 64 -13.53 -10.64 -4.88
N ILE A 65 -13.03 -9.45 -4.61
CA ILE A 65 -13.41 -8.63 -3.46
C ILE A 65 -13.93 -7.28 -3.97
N LYS A 66 -15.12 -6.89 -3.50
CA LYS A 66 -15.68 -5.57 -3.78
C LYS A 66 -15.06 -4.54 -2.84
N CYS A 67 -14.33 -3.57 -3.39
CA CYS A 67 -13.91 -2.39 -2.66
C CYS A 67 -15.05 -1.36 -2.67
N ARG A 68 -15.85 -1.36 -1.60
CA ARG A 68 -17.06 -0.51 -1.49
C ARG A 68 -16.77 0.99 -1.63
N PRO A 69 -15.74 1.56 -0.97
CA PRO A 69 -15.52 3.02 -1.03
C PRO A 69 -15.14 3.55 -2.41
N PHE A 70 -14.56 2.71 -3.27
CA PHE A 70 -14.11 3.08 -4.62
C PHE A 70 -14.95 2.46 -5.74
N ASN A 71 -16.03 1.75 -5.39
CA ASN A 71 -16.91 1.03 -6.30
C ASN A 71 -16.19 0.15 -7.35
N LEU A 72 -15.03 -0.41 -7.00
CA LEU A 72 -14.24 -1.28 -7.87
C LEU A 72 -14.15 -2.69 -7.30
N TRP A 73 -13.57 -3.60 -8.08
CA TRP A 73 -13.26 -4.96 -7.68
C TRP A 73 -11.75 -5.18 -7.73
N TYR A 74 -11.21 -5.93 -6.77
CA TYR A 74 -9.83 -6.39 -6.77
C TYR A 74 -9.78 -7.87 -6.40
N VAL A 75 -8.63 -8.51 -6.65
CA VAL A 75 -8.42 -9.93 -6.40
C VAL A 75 -7.56 -10.11 -5.15
N SER A 76 -8.04 -10.83 -4.13
CA SER A 76 -7.20 -11.32 -3.03
C SER A 76 -6.62 -12.71 -3.37
N CYS A 77 -5.39 -12.98 -2.91
CA CYS A 77 -4.61 -14.16 -3.31
C CYS A 77 -4.65 -15.32 -2.29
N GLY A 78 -5.24 -15.13 -1.11
CA GLY A 78 -5.29 -16.14 -0.06
C GLY A 78 -4.75 -15.65 1.28
N HIS A 79 -4.72 -16.55 2.27
CA HIS A 79 -4.47 -16.22 3.68
C HIS A 79 -3.01 -15.83 3.97
N GLU A 80 -2.03 -16.35 3.23
CA GLU A 80 -0.62 -15.97 3.42
C GLU A 80 -0.36 -14.54 2.95
N GLU A 81 -0.92 -14.18 1.78
CA GLU A 81 -0.83 -12.84 1.21
C GLU A 81 -1.63 -11.83 2.03
N GLU A 82 -2.78 -12.22 2.58
CA GLU A 82 -3.58 -11.37 3.45
C GLU A 82 -2.78 -10.90 4.68
N ASN A 83 -2.02 -11.80 5.32
CA ASN A 83 -1.18 -11.44 6.47
C ASN A 83 -0.10 -10.42 6.10
N VAL A 84 0.50 -10.54 4.91
CA VAL A 84 1.50 -9.58 4.41
C VAL A 84 0.86 -8.22 4.18
N VAL A 85 -0.32 -8.20 3.57
CA VAL A 85 -1.10 -6.97 3.30
C VAL A 85 -1.49 -6.29 4.62
N ASP A 86 -2.04 -7.04 5.57
CA ASP A 86 -2.46 -6.51 6.86
C ASP A 86 -1.29 -5.95 7.66
N HIS A 87 -0.13 -6.64 7.67
CA HIS A 87 1.07 -6.12 8.32
C HIS A 87 1.58 -4.82 7.66
N ALA A 88 1.57 -4.75 6.33
CA ALA A 88 1.98 -3.54 5.61
C ALA A 88 1.05 -2.36 5.93
N ILE A 89 -0.27 -2.58 5.86
CA ILE A 89 -1.29 -1.57 6.19
C ILE A 89 -1.13 -1.10 7.64
N ALA A 90 -1.00 -2.02 8.60
CA ALA A 90 -0.83 -1.68 10.00
C ALA A 90 0.45 -0.88 10.26
N SER A 91 1.51 -1.11 9.49
CA SER A 91 2.72 -0.28 9.53
C SER A 91 2.43 1.15 9.09
N VAL A 92 1.75 1.33 7.95
CA VAL A 92 1.40 2.64 7.39
C VAL A 92 0.45 3.41 8.30
N MET A 93 -0.60 2.75 8.79
CA MET A 93 -1.59 3.39 9.65
C MET A 93 -0.95 3.90 10.96
N ARG A 94 0.05 3.20 11.50
CA ARG A 94 0.82 3.69 12.67
C ARG A 94 1.64 4.94 12.34
N SER A 95 2.26 5.00 11.16
CA SER A 95 3.05 6.16 10.73
C SER A 95 2.20 7.38 10.40
N LEU A 96 0.97 7.19 9.93
CA LEU A 96 0.04 8.29 9.63
C LEU A 96 -0.56 8.95 10.89
N VAL A 97 -0.52 8.27 12.04
CA VAL A 97 -1.05 8.78 13.33
C VAL A 97 -0.05 9.71 14.04
N VAL A 98 1.13 9.98 13.46
CA VAL A 98 2.05 11.00 14.00
C VAL A 98 1.35 12.37 13.93
N PRO A 99 1.25 13.13 15.04
CA PRO A 99 0.44 14.33 15.10
C PRO A 99 0.99 15.39 14.13
N GLN A 100 0.11 15.86 13.24
CA GLN A 100 0.24 17.14 12.56
C GLN A 100 0.58 18.20 13.61
N ARG A 101 1.86 18.62 13.71
CA ARG A 101 2.24 19.82 14.45
C ARG A 101 1.59 21.01 13.76
N ARG A 102 0.36 21.31 14.18
CA ARG A 102 -0.33 22.56 13.90
C ARG A 102 0.45 23.64 14.66
N ASN A 103 1.50 24.17 14.02
CA ASN A 103 2.21 25.35 14.50
C ASN A 103 1.30 26.56 14.30
N THR A 104 0.24 26.67 15.10
CA THR A 104 -0.48 27.94 15.23
C THR A 104 0.33 28.78 16.22
N ILE A 105 1.16 29.67 15.69
CA ILE A 105 1.71 30.77 16.48
C ILE A 105 0.52 31.68 16.78
N ALA A 106 -0.09 31.50 17.95
CA ALA A 106 -1.01 32.49 18.49
C ALA A 106 -0.18 33.77 18.68
N ALA A 107 -0.53 34.83 17.96
CA ALA A 107 0.05 36.15 18.16
C ALA A 107 -0.23 36.60 19.62
N PRO A 108 0.72 37.27 20.28
CA PRO A 108 0.53 37.72 21.65
C PRO A 108 -0.62 38.76 21.72
N PRO A 109 -1.43 38.75 22.79
CA PRO A 109 -2.46 39.77 22.99
C PRO A 109 -1.82 41.13 23.24
N ARG A 110 -2.44 42.19 22.68
CA ARG A 110 -2.05 43.60 22.85
C ARG A 110 -2.39 44.11 24.24
#